data_AF-A0AAJ6DBI6-F1
#
_entry.id   AF-A0AAJ6DBI6-F1
#
_cell.length_a   1.000
_cell.length_b   1.000
_cell.length_c   1.000
_cell.angle_alpha   90.00
_cell.angle_beta   90.00
_cell.angle_gamma   90.00
#
_symmetry.space_group_name_H-M   'P 1'
#
loop_
_entity.id
_entity.type
_entity.pdbx_description
1 polymer ?
#
loop_
_entity_poly.entity_id
_entity_poly.type
_entity_poly.pdbx_seq_one_letter_code
_entity_poly.pdbx_strand_id
1 'polypeptide(L)'
;MSTHATHPRRGGLPRPGRRFHDEVSGQPSGGYYHPGSYQKMRRSLRPAKPTVVSVLGELLVTAGVFLLLFVVWELYWTNLDANRQADAHQQQVIDDFQRNYDGMFTGDGPDPAVPAEVGDGAEAWGILYVPRLGSDWSSPVLDGVSPEVIDQGVLGRYPDSPRPGEEGNLAMAAHRQTHGSILWDMDQVVEGDRMYLQTANGWWVYEVKQNHIVLPTAIEVLDPNPLDPGGPASGQWLTITTCHPLYTTRERMVTHAEKVEFVPLADGPPEEIAEVAAENMPAGATTIDPDLEETMHELAPVTMENLYKKYHATQTQRETETAEAAAR
;
A
#
# COMPACT_ATOMS: atom_id res chain seq x y z
N MET A 1 -53.08 -10.40 -19.24
CA MET A 1 -53.93 -9.18 -19.20
C MET A 1 -53.01 -8.00 -19.45
N SER A 2 -52.63 -7.69 -20.70
CA SER A 2 -53.32 -6.82 -21.67
C SER A 2 -53.90 -5.53 -21.08
N THR A 3 -53.33 -4.39 -21.49
CA THR A 3 -53.92 -3.12 -22.01
C THR A 3 -53.10 -1.92 -21.52
N HIS A 4 -52.35 -1.16 -22.35
CA HIS A 4 -52.67 -0.23 -23.46
C HIS A 4 -52.60 1.24 -23.03
N ALA A 5 -51.70 1.99 -23.70
CA ALA A 5 -51.79 3.38 -24.18
C ALA A 5 -52.03 4.52 -23.14
N THR A 6 -51.58 5.77 -23.29
CA THR A 6 -51.62 6.64 -24.48
C THR A 6 -50.86 7.95 -24.17
N HIS A 7 -50.17 8.53 -25.15
CA HIS A 7 -49.71 9.93 -25.15
C HIS A 7 -50.87 10.90 -25.47
N PRO A 8 -50.73 12.19 -25.11
CA PRO A 8 -50.90 13.21 -26.15
C PRO A 8 -49.91 14.38 -26.10
N ARG A 9 -49.69 14.96 -27.30
CA ARG A 9 -49.00 16.23 -27.61
C ARG A 9 -49.91 17.45 -27.38
N ARG A 10 -49.32 18.63 -27.11
CA ARG A 10 -49.58 20.00 -27.66
C ARG A 10 -48.85 21.03 -26.76
N GLY A 11 -48.37 22.19 -27.21
CA GLY A 11 -48.57 22.89 -28.48
C GLY A 11 -47.58 24.04 -28.65
N GLY A 12 -47.53 24.57 -29.87
CA GLY A 12 -46.73 25.73 -30.25
C GLY A 12 -47.44 27.06 -30.01
N LEU A 13 -46.68 28.15 -30.18
CA LEU A 13 -47.18 29.51 -30.30
C LEU A 13 -46.62 30.21 -31.55
N PRO A 14 -47.32 31.24 -32.07
CA PRO A 14 -47.26 31.66 -33.47
C PRO A 14 -46.46 32.94 -33.73
N ARG A 15 -46.17 33.18 -35.01
CA ARG A 15 -45.72 34.45 -35.61
C ARG A 15 -46.82 35.52 -35.59
N PRO A 16 -46.45 36.80 -35.67
CA PRO A 16 -46.90 37.67 -36.78
C PRO A 16 -45.75 38.60 -37.26
N GLY A 17 -45.75 39.29 -38.41
CA GLY A 17 -46.71 39.53 -39.48
C GLY A 17 -46.16 40.65 -40.39
N ARG A 18 -46.50 40.58 -41.69
CA ARG A 18 -46.12 41.44 -42.84
C ARG A 18 -46.54 42.91 -42.75
N ARG A 19 -45.92 43.76 -43.60
CA ARG A 19 -46.51 44.72 -44.58
C ARG A 19 -45.34 45.26 -45.46
N PHE A 20 -45.28 45.21 -46.81
CA PHE A 20 -46.10 45.76 -47.92
C PHE A 20 -46.42 47.26 -47.74
N HIS A 21 -46.25 48.21 -48.67
CA HIS A 21 -45.84 48.35 -50.08
C HIS A 21 -45.24 49.78 -50.17
N ASP A 22 -44.45 50.12 -51.19
CA ASP A 22 -44.83 51.24 -52.06
C ASP A 22 -44.01 51.27 -53.34
N GLU A 23 -44.77 51.39 -54.41
CA GLU A 23 -44.45 51.36 -55.82
C GLU A 23 -44.30 52.81 -56.27
N VAL A 24 -43.13 53.18 -56.78
CA VAL A 24 -42.95 54.45 -57.51
C VAL A 24 -42.42 54.13 -58.89
N SER A 25 -43.33 54.22 -59.85
CA SER A 25 -43.07 54.21 -61.28
C SER A 25 -42.40 55.52 -61.72
N GLY A 26 -41.27 55.42 -62.40
CA GLY A 26 -40.61 56.54 -63.10
C GLY A 26 -39.48 56.04 -64.02
N GLN A 27 -39.80 55.81 -65.29
CA GLN A 27 -38.83 55.66 -66.40
C GLN A 27 -38.60 57.04 -67.07
N PRO A 28 -37.63 57.21 -67.98
CA PRO A 28 -36.24 56.70 -68.01
C PRO A 28 -35.23 57.76 -68.50
N SER A 29 -33.91 57.56 -68.30
CA SER A 29 -32.91 58.03 -69.28
C SER A 29 -31.51 57.45 -69.05
N GLY A 30 -31.02 56.70 -70.04
CA GLY A 30 -29.66 56.78 -70.56
C GLY A 30 -28.51 56.18 -69.75
N GLY A 31 -27.95 55.06 -70.24
CA GLY A 31 -26.61 54.62 -69.83
C GLY A 31 -26.30 53.19 -70.24
N TYR A 32 -25.52 53.03 -71.30
CA TYR A 32 -25.04 51.76 -71.85
C TYR A 32 -24.33 50.88 -70.81
N TYR A 33 -24.70 49.59 -70.72
CA TYR A 33 -23.98 48.58 -69.93
C TYR A 33 -23.53 47.44 -70.84
N HIS A 34 -22.21 47.22 -70.92
CA HIS A 34 -21.60 46.04 -71.55
C HIS A 34 -21.58 44.86 -70.56
N PRO A 35 -21.89 43.62 -70.99
CA PRO A 35 -21.74 42.45 -70.14
C PRO A 35 -20.29 41.93 -70.22
N GLY A 36 -19.52 42.16 -69.15
CA GLY A 36 -18.21 41.53 -68.93
C GLY A 36 -18.37 40.13 -68.33
N SER A 37 -17.74 39.16 -68.97
CA SER A 37 -17.63 37.75 -68.59
C SER A 37 -17.02 37.52 -67.20
N TYR A 38 -17.78 36.92 -66.29
CA TYR A 38 -17.24 36.41 -65.02
C TYR A 38 -16.60 35.03 -65.20
N GLN A 39 -15.29 35.00 -65.52
CA GLN A 39 -14.48 33.81 -65.33
C GLN A 39 -14.21 33.60 -63.83
N LYS A 40 -14.76 32.52 -63.25
CA LYS A 40 -14.41 32.04 -61.91
C LYS A 40 -12.93 31.64 -61.88
N MET A 41 -12.09 32.55 -61.41
CA MET A 41 -10.69 32.29 -61.15
C MET A 41 -10.58 31.42 -59.88
N ARG A 42 -10.34 30.11 -60.05
CA ARG A 42 -9.91 29.23 -58.96
C ARG A 42 -8.54 29.72 -58.49
N ARG A 43 -8.49 30.42 -57.35
CA ARG A 43 -7.24 30.76 -56.67
C ARG A 43 -6.58 29.47 -56.18
N SER A 44 -5.57 29.02 -56.91
CA SER A 44 -4.54 28.12 -56.39
C SER A 44 -3.88 28.81 -55.18
N LEU A 45 -4.08 28.27 -53.98
CA LEU A 45 -3.29 28.61 -52.80
C LEU A 45 -1.88 28.08 -53.07
N ARG A 46 -0.99 28.96 -53.54
CA ARG A 46 0.43 28.65 -53.62
C ARG A 46 0.95 28.49 -52.17
N PRO A 47 1.77 27.48 -51.86
CA PRO A 47 2.35 27.34 -50.53
C PRO A 47 3.17 28.58 -50.21
N ALA A 48 2.85 29.25 -49.09
CA ALA A 48 3.58 30.43 -48.65
C ALA A 48 5.03 30.01 -48.34
N LYS A 49 6.01 30.80 -48.78
CA LYS A 49 7.42 30.59 -48.42
C LYS A 49 7.54 30.83 -46.91
N PRO A 50 8.28 29.98 -46.17
CA PRO A 50 8.44 30.16 -44.73
C PRO A 50 9.11 31.50 -44.46
N THR A 51 8.41 32.37 -43.73
CA THR A 51 8.99 33.59 -43.17
C THR A 51 9.89 33.23 -41.99
N VAL A 52 10.92 34.03 -41.72
CA VAL A 52 11.84 33.83 -40.56
C VAL A 52 11.07 33.65 -39.25
N VAL A 53 9.96 34.39 -39.09
CA VAL A 53 9.06 34.27 -37.94
C VAL A 53 8.39 32.89 -37.84
N SER A 54 8.03 32.26 -38.97
CA SER A 54 7.39 30.94 -38.96
C SER A 54 8.40 29.84 -38.61
N VAL A 55 9.64 29.94 -39.12
CA VAL A 55 10.72 29.00 -38.77
C VAL A 55 11.07 29.11 -37.29
N LEU A 56 11.21 30.34 -36.78
CA LEU A 56 11.48 30.58 -35.36
C LEU A 56 10.33 30.06 -34.48
N GLY A 57 9.08 30.29 -34.88
CA GLY A 57 7.90 29.76 -34.19
C GLY A 57 7.86 28.23 -34.16
N GLU A 58 8.16 27.57 -35.29
CA GLU A 58 8.23 26.11 -35.37
C GLU A 58 9.33 25.53 -34.49
N LEU A 59 10.51 26.16 -34.44
CA LEU A 59 11.59 25.76 -33.55
C LEU A 59 11.20 25.91 -32.07
N LEU A 60 10.53 27.01 -31.70
CA LEU A 60 10.07 27.23 -30.33
C LEU A 60 8.97 26.23 -29.92
N VAL A 61 8.03 25.92 -30.82
CA VAL A 61 7.00 24.89 -30.58
C VAL A 61 7.65 23.53 -30.42
N THR A 62 8.60 23.19 -31.30
CA THR A 62 9.34 21.93 -31.24
C THR A 62 10.11 21.81 -29.92
N ALA A 63 10.83 22.86 -29.52
CA ALA A 63 11.55 22.91 -28.25
C ALA A 63 10.60 22.78 -27.04
N GLY A 64 9.43 23.42 -27.09
CA GLY A 64 8.39 23.29 -26.06
C GLY A 64 7.84 21.87 -25.94
N VAL A 65 7.59 21.20 -27.07
CA VAL A 65 7.16 19.79 -27.10
C VAL A 65 8.24 18.87 -26.54
N PHE A 66 9.51 19.09 -26.90
CA PHE A 66 10.63 18.34 -26.32
C PHE A 66 10.76 18.53 -24.82
N LEU A 67 10.60 19.76 -24.32
CA LEU A 67 10.57 20.04 -22.88
C LEU A 67 9.41 19.35 -22.16
N LEU A 68 8.20 19.37 -22.73
CA LEU A 68 7.05 18.66 -22.15
C LEU A 68 7.27 17.15 -22.14
N LEU A 69 7.77 16.58 -23.24
CA LEU A 69 8.11 15.16 -23.32
C LEU A 69 9.22 14.80 -22.33
N PHE A 70 10.20 15.67 -22.13
CA PHE A 70 11.26 15.47 -21.15
C PHE A 70 10.71 15.45 -19.72
N VAL A 71 9.81 16.38 -19.36
CA VAL A 71 9.15 16.38 -18.04
C VAL A 71 8.32 15.12 -17.83
N VAL A 72 7.57 14.67 -18.85
CA VAL A 72 6.81 13.42 -18.77
C VAL A 72 7.74 12.21 -18.64
N TRP A 73 8.86 12.20 -19.35
CA TRP A 73 9.86 11.14 -19.29
C TRP A 73 10.51 11.06 -17.91
N GLU A 74 10.92 12.19 -17.32
CA GLU A 74 11.43 12.27 -15.94
C GLU A 74 10.39 11.80 -14.91
N LEU A 75 9.11 12.15 -15.08
CA LEU A 75 8.08 11.72 -14.13
C LEU A 75 7.72 10.24 -14.26
N TYR A 76 7.77 9.68 -15.48
CA TYR A 76 7.36 8.31 -15.74
C TYR A 76 8.49 7.30 -15.54
N TRP A 77 9.71 7.60 -16.00
CA TRP A 77 10.81 6.62 -15.94
C TRP A 77 11.44 6.57 -14.55
N THR A 78 11.75 7.73 -13.96
CA THR A 78 12.53 7.81 -12.71
C THR A 78 11.72 7.37 -11.49
N ASN A 79 10.42 7.72 -11.41
CA ASN A 79 9.56 7.29 -10.31
C ASN A 79 9.14 5.81 -10.41
N LEU A 80 8.89 5.32 -11.64
CA LEU A 80 8.49 3.92 -11.84
C LEU A 80 9.64 2.96 -11.58
N ASP A 81 10.86 3.34 -11.92
CA ASP A 81 12.06 2.55 -11.66
C ASP A 81 12.37 2.49 -10.16
N ALA A 82 12.30 3.63 -9.45
CA ALA A 82 12.50 3.68 -8.00
C ALA A 82 11.47 2.85 -7.22
N ASN A 83 10.19 2.89 -7.61
CA ASN A 83 9.17 2.06 -6.97
C ASN A 83 9.37 0.58 -7.27
N ARG A 84 9.69 0.19 -8.52
CA ARG A 84 9.97 -1.22 -8.85
C ARG A 84 11.17 -1.78 -8.10
N GLN A 85 12.22 -0.97 -7.92
CA GLN A 85 13.39 -1.38 -7.15
C GLN A 85 13.03 -1.56 -5.67
N ALA A 86 12.24 -0.64 -5.10
CA ALA A 86 11.73 -0.78 -3.73
C ALA A 86 10.86 -2.03 -3.58
N ASP A 87 9.88 -2.26 -4.47
CA ASP A 87 9.01 -3.44 -4.44
C ASP A 87 9.82 -4.75 -4.55
N ALA A 88 10.79 -4.80 -5.46
CA ALA A 88 11.65 -5.98 -5.62
C ALA A 88 12.54 -6.21 -4.40
N HIS A 89 13.04 -5.14 -3.79
CA HIS A 89 13.84 -5.20 -2.57
C HIS A 89 12.99 -5.65 -1.37
N GLN A 90 11.77 -5.12 -1.21
CA GLN A 90 10.84 -5.57 -0.18
C GLN A 90 10.59 -7.07 -0.25
N GLN A 91 10.33 -7.60 -1.45
CA GLN A 91 10.12 -9.03 -1.66
C GLN A 91 11.37 -9.84 -1.31
N GLN A 92 12.56 -9.37 -1.69
CA GLN A 92 13.82 -10.03 -1.30
C GLN A 92 14.02 -10.05 0.22
N VAL A 93 13.72 -8.95 0.91
CA VAL A 93 13.83 -8.84 2.36
C VAL A 93 12.81 -9.74 3.06
N ILE A 94 11.57 -9.81 2.55
CA ILE A 94 10.56 -10.75 3.03
C ILE A 94 11.06 -12.19 2.84
N ASP A 95 11.54 -12.55 1.65
CA ASP A 95 12.10 -13.87 1.35
C ASP A 95 13.29 -14.23 2.25
N ASP A 96 14.17 -13.26 2.55
CA ASP A 96 15.31 -13.43 3.44
C ASP A 96 14.85 -13.65 4.88
N PHE A 97 13.92 -12.82 5.39
CA PHE A 97 13.32 -13.00 6.71
C PHE A 97 12.72 -14.40 6.85
N GLN A 98 11.96 -14.82 5.84
CA GLN A 98 11.26 -16.10 5.82
C GLN A 98 12.20 -17.30 5.71
N ARG A 99 13.29 -17.19 4.94
CA ARG A 99 14.33 -18.23 4.90
C ARG A 99 15.11 -18.35 6.21
N ASN A 100 15.36 -17.23 6.88
CA ASN A 100 16.08 -17.19 8.15
C ASN A 100 15.18 -17.56 9.34
N TYR A 101 13.87 -17.55 9.14
CA TYR A 101 12.82 -17.82 10.13
C TYR A 101 12.89 -19.23 10.74
N ASP A 102 13.18 -20.26 9.94
CA ASP A 102 13.26 -21.66 10.36
C ASP A 102 14.32 -21.91 11.45
N GLY A 103 15.22 -20.95 11.70
CA GLY A 103 16.27 -21.04 12.73
C GLY A 103 16.09 -20.12 13.95
N MET A 104 15.12 -19.19 13.94
CA MET A 104 14.94 -18.18 15.01
C MET A 104 13.80 -18.50 15.97
N PHE A 105 12.93 -19.45 15.64
CA PHE A 105 11.84 -19.90 16.53
C PHE A 105 12.40 -20.63 17.76
N THR A 106 12.17 -20.08 18.96
CA THR A 106 12.68 -20.67 20.22
C THR A 106 11.67 -21.59 20.91
N GLY A 107 10.43 -21.68 20.42
CA GLY A 107 9.41 -22.59 20.95
C GLY A 107 8.76 -22.18 22.27
N ASP A 108 9.20 -21.11 22.92
CA ASP A 108 8.70 -20.63 24.21
C ASP A 108 8.30 -19.13 24.17
N GLY A 109 7.01 -18.84 24.40
CA GLY A 109 6.50 -17.57 24.95
C GLY A 109 6.48 -16.32 24.02
N PRO A 110 5.91 -15.19 24.52
CA PRO A 110 5.82 -13.92 23.80
C PRO A 110 7.23 -13.37 23.53
N ASP A 111 7.57 -13.33 22.25
CA ASP A 111 8.88 -13.10 21.64
C ASP A 111 9.83 -12.11 22.35
N PRO A 112 10.82 -12.57 23.13
CA PRO A 112 11.98 -11.75 23.51
C PRO A 112 13.15 -11.89 22.53
N ALA A 113 12.95 -12.57 21.39
CA ALA A 113 13.99 -13.08 20.51
C ALA A 113 14.05 -12.36 19.16
N VAL A 114 13.71 -11.06 19.11
CA VAL A 114 14.44 -10.23 18.15
C VAL A 114 15.84 -10.05 18.73
N PRO A 115 16.91 -10.56 18.07
CA PRO A 115 18.26 -10.40 18.59
C PRO A 115 18.52 -8.94 18.99
N ALA A 116 19.22 -8.73 20.11
CA ALA A 116 19.65 -7.38 20.50
C ALA A 116 20.45 -6.70 19.37
N GLU A 117 21.09 -7.51 18.51
CA GLU A 117 21.72 -7.10 17.27
C GLU A 117 21.17 -7.93 16.12
N VAL A 118 20.19 -7.39 15.41
CA VAL A 118 19.94 -7.74 14.01
C VAL A 118 21.04 -6.99 13.24
N GLY A 119 21.89 -7.72 12.52
CA GLY A 119 23.10 -7.19 11.90
C GLY A 119 22.85 -5.86 11.17
N ASP A 120 23.74 -4.88 11.41
CA ASP A 120 23.96 -3.62 10.68
C ASP A 120 22.75 -2.79 10.17
N GLY A 121 21.52 -3.09 10.62
CA GLY A 121 20.29 -2.47 10.12
C GLY A 121 19.87 -2.97 8.73
N ALA A 122 20.42 -4.08 8.24
CA ALA A 122 20.15 -4.60 6.90
C ALA A 122 19.12 -5.74 6.86
N GLU A 123 18.92 -6.46 7.96
CA GLU A 123 18.03 -7.61 8.02
C GLU A 123 16.67 -7.25 8.64
N ALA A 124 15.59 -7.77 8.04
CA ALA A 124 14.28 -7.65 8.63
C ALA A 124 14.14 -8.59 9.83
N TRP A 125 13.48 -8.12 10.87
CA TRP A 125 13.15 -8.92 12.05
C TRP A 125 11.65 -9.20 12.19
N GLY A 126 10.83 -8.63 11.31
CA GLY A 126 9.41 -8.84 11.28
C GLY A 126 8.77 -8.35 10.00
N ILE A 127 7.48 -8.66 9.86
CA ILE A 127 6.64 -8.18 8.75
C ILE A 127 5.36 -7.61 9.34
N LEU A 128 5.02 -6.38 8.98
CA LEU A 128 3.75 -5.77 9.36
C LEU A 128 2.71 -5.98 8.26
N TYR A 129 1.51 -6.32 8.67
CA TYR A 129 0.32 -6.43 7.83
C TYR A 129 -0.77 -5.50 8.36
N VAL A 130 -1.45 -4.80 7.45
CA VAL A 130 -2.53 -3.87 7.78
C VAL A 130 -3.63 -4.02 6.73
N PRO A 131 -4.64 -4.87 6.95
CA PRO A 131 -5.69 -5.15 5.96
C PRO A 131 -6.41 -3.92 5.42
N ARG A 132 -6.49 -2.84 6.22
CA ARG A 132 -7.08 -1.57 5.79
C ARG A 132 -6.32 -0.91 4.64
N LEU A 133 -5.02 -1.13 4.52
CA LEU A 133 -4.17 -0.60 3.45
C LEU A 133 -4.22 -1.43 2.17
N GLY A 134 -4.81 -2.63 2.24
CA GLY A 134 -4.92 -3.58 1.13
C GLY A 134 -4.89 -5.01 1.66
N SER A 135 -5.59 -5.93 0.99
CA SER A 135 -5.61 -7.35 1.39
C SER A 135 -4.26 -8.03 1.18
N ASP A 136 -3.46 -7.54 0.24
CA ASP A 136 -2.11 -7.96 -0.12
C ASP A 136 -1.02 -7.08 0.51
N TRP A 137 -1.41 -6.06 1.31
CA TRP A 137 -0.45 -5.13 1.88
C TRP A 137 0.37 -5.81 2.99
N SER A 138 1.68 -5.77 2.82
CA SER A 138 2.65 -6.13 3.86
C SER A 138 3.92 -5.31 3.71
N SER A 139 4.65 -5.11 4.80
CA SER A 139 5.96 -4.45 4.76
C SER A 139 6.92 -5.11 5.73
N PRO A 140 8.17 -5.41 5.31
CA PRO A 140 9.20 -5.84 6.23
C PRO A 140 9.56 -4.70 7.20
N VAL A 141 10.06 -5.09 8.38
CA VAL A 141 10.47 -4.20 9.45
C VAL A 141 11.95 -4.42 9.78
N LEU A 142 12.73 -3.35 9.66
CA LEU A 142 14.16 -3.29 9.95
C LEU A 142 14.43 -2.36 11.14
N ASP A 143 15.64 -2.44 11.71
CA ASP A 143 16.10 -1.50 12.73
C ASP A 143 16.72 -0.24 12.10
N GLY A 144 16.26 0.93 12.55
CA GLY A 144 16.77 2.24 12.11
C GLY A 144 15.79 3.01 11.22
N VAL A 145 15.80 4.33 11.36
CA VAL A 145 14.97 5.29 10.59
C VAL A 145 15.81 6.22 9.72
N SER A 146 17.06 5.87 9.49
CA SER A 146 17.95 6.66 8.63
C SER A 146 17.55 6.50 7.16
N PRO A 147 17.91 7.45 6.28
CA PRO A 147 17.64 7.32 4.85
C PRO A 147 18.17 6.01 4.26
N GLU A 148 19.31 5.52 4.74
CA GLU A 148 19.89 4.25 4.31
C GLU A 148 18.94 3.06 4.52
N VAL A 149 18.07 3.10 5.52
CA VAL A 149 17.07 2.07 5.80
C VAL A 149 15.75 2.39 5.10
N ILE A 150 15.14 3.53 5.39
CA ILE A 150 13.75 3.79 4.94
C ILE A 150 13.65 4.09 3.43
N ASP A 151 14.73 4.49 2.75
CA ASP A 151 14.75 4.63 1.28
C ASP A 151 14.71 3.28 0.55
N GLN A 152 14.82 2.17 1.28
CA GLN A 152 14.64 0.82 0.74
C GLN A 152 13.17 0.40 0.61
N GLY A 153 12.23 1.28 1.00
CA GLY A 153 10.79 0.99 0.96
C GLY A 153 10.34 0.04 2.08
N VAL A 154 10.95 0.13 3.25
CA VAL A 154 10.64 -0.73 4.40
C VAL A 154 10.18 0.11 5.60
N LEU A 155 9.63 -0.54 6.62
CA LEU A 155 9.40 0.08 7.93
C LEU A 155 10.70 0.08 8.73
N GLY A 156 11.09 1.25 9.22
CA GLY A 156 12.23 1.40 10.10
C GLY A 156 11.80 1.60 11.55
N ARG A 157 12.30 0.79 12.48
CA ARG A 157 12.08 0.97 13.92
C ARG A 157 12.96 2.10 14.46
N TYR A 158 12.40 2.94 15.33
CA TYR A 158 13.17 3.94 16.06
C TYR A 158 14.14 3.25 17.04
N PRO A 159 15.45 3.56 17.04
CA PRO A 159 16.46 2.82 17.81
C PRO A 159 16.17 2.64 19.30
N ASP A 160 15.59 3.66 19.95
CA ASP A 160 15.32 3.65 21.40
C ASP A 160 13.90 3.16 21.75
N SER A 161 13.10 2.79 20.76
CA SER A 161 11.75 2.25 21.01
C SER A 161 11.83 0.80 21.51
N PRO A 162 10.93 0.32 22.39
CA PRO A 162 10.88 -1.09 22.78
C PRO A 162 10.69 -2.05 21.60
N ARG A 163 10.96 -3.33 21.85
CA ARG A 163 10.62 -4.45 20.95
C ARG A 163 9.16 -4.89 21.16
N PRO A 164 8.56 -5.62 20.20
CA PRO A 164 7.28 -6.30 20.46
C PRO A 164 7.38 -7.14 21.72
N GLY A 165 6.38 -7.06 22.61
CA GLY A 165 6.40 -7.82 23.87
C GLY A 165 6.98 -7.11 25.07
N GLU A 166 7.68 -6.00 24.87
CA GLU A 166 8.07 -5.10 25.95
C GLU A 166 6.96 -4.09 26.27
N GLU A 167 6.96 -3.55 27.49
CA GLU A 167 6.11 -2.42 27.85
C GLU A 167 6.64 -1.14 27.20
N GLY A 168 5.74 -0.24 26.81
CA GLY A 168 6.07 1.03 26.16
C GLY A 168 5.56 1.09 24.72
N ASN A 169 6.27 1.84 23.86
CA ASN A 169 5.81 2.21 22.52
C ASN A 169 6.79 1.80 21.42
N LEU A 170 6.53 0.65 20.77
CA LEU A 170 7.24 0.24 19.57
C LEU A 170 6.91 1.21 18.45
N ALA A 171 7.88 2.05 18.07
CA ALA A 171 7.66 3.10 17.10
C ALA A 171 8.40 2.80 15.80
N MET A 172 7.74 3.09 14.68
CA MET A 172 8.27 2.89 13.33
C MET A 172 7.99 4.10 12.42
N ALA A 173 8.81 4.24 11.40
CA ALA A 173 8.65 5.25 10.36
C ALA A 173 8.84 4.64 8.97
N ALA A 174 8.11 5.17 7.99
CA ALA A 174 8.36 4.90 6.59
C ALA A 174 7.88 6.06 5.69
N HIS A 175 8.33 6.03 4.44
CA HIS A 175 7.90 7.00 3.44
C HIS A 175 6.42 6.85 3.09
N ARG A 176 5.75 7.99 2.92
CA ARG A 176 4.38 8.03 2.41
C ARG A 176 4.31 7.92 0.88
N GLN A 177 5.32 8.41 0.16
CA GLN A 177 5.18 8.73 -1.28
C GLN A 177 6.38 8.40 -2.16
N THR A 178 7.52 8.14 -1.55
CA THR A 178 8.76 7.83 -2.22
C THR A 178 9.16 6.42 -1.82
N HIS A 179 10.00 5.78 -2.63
CA HIS A 179 10.60 4.48 -2.28
C HIS A 179 9.52 3.45 -1.91
N GLY A 180 8.66 3.08 -2.89
CA GLY A 180 7.57 2.12 -2.68
C GLY A 180 6.28 2.73 -2.12
N SER A 181 6.33 3.89 -1.47
CA SER A 181 5.13 4.60 -0.96
C SER A 181 4.26 3.75 -0.03
N ILE A 182 4.88 2.92 0.80
CA ILE A 182 4.20 1.86 1.54
C ILE A 182 3.14 2.36 2.53
N LEU A 183 3.22 3.63 2.94
CA LEU A 183 2.23 4.30 3.81
C LEU A 183 1.35 5.31 3.07
N TRP A 184 1.21 5.22 1.74
CA TRP A 184 0.43 6.16 0.92
C TRP A 184 -0.98 6.41 1.47
N ASP A 185 -1.70 5.31 1.72
CA ASP A 185 -3.10 5.29 2.18
C ASP A 185 -3.24 5.24 3.72
N MET A 186 -2.21 5.63 4.48
CA MET A 186 -2.26 5.62 5.95
C MET A 186 -3.36 6.54 6.52
N ASP A 187 -3.89 7.49 5.74
CA ASP A 187 -5.06 8.28 6.10
C ASP A 187 -6.37 7.47 6.16
N GLN A 188 -6.42 6.28 5.56
CA GLN A 188 -7.60 5.41 5.58
C GLN A 188 -7.71 4.60 6.88
N VAL A 189 -6.63 4.51 7.65
CA VAL A 189 -6.60 3.80 8.94
C VAL A 189 -7.42 4.55 9.98
N VAL A 190 -8.36 3.86 10.60
CA VAL A 190 -9.28 4.40 11.60
C VAL A 190 -9.24 3.58 12.89
N GLU A 191 -9.78 4.16 13.97
CA GLU A 191 -9.94 3.47 15.25
C GLU A 191 -10.69 2.13 15.09
N GLY A 192 -10.18 1.08 15.73
CA GLY A 192 -10.69 -0.29 15.65
C GLY A 192 -10.11 -1.15 14.52
N ASP A 193 -9.38 -0.57 13.56
CA ASP A 193 -8.63 -1.35 12.57
C ASP A 193 -7.50 -2.13 13.25
N ARG A 194 -7.13 -3.28 12.68
CA ARG A 194 -6.07 -4.15 13.21
C ARG A 194 -4.77 -4.04 12.41
N MET A 195 -3.67 -4.17 13.14
CA MET A 195 -2.32 -4.29 12.61
C MET A 195 -1.69 -5.56 13.17
N TYR A 196 -1.05 -6.34 12.31
CA TYR A 196 -0.47 -7.64 12.67
C TYR A 196 1.02 -7.61 12.40
N LEU A 197 1.82 -7.78 13.43
CA LEU A 197 3.27 -7.81 13.31
C LEU A 197 3.77 -9.24 13.47
N GLN A 198 4.26 -9.83 12.39
CA GLN A 198 5.01 -11.09 12.41
C GLN A 198 6.34 -10.89 13.09
N THR A 199 6.69 -11.80 13.99
CA THR A 199 8.05 -11.99 14.47
C THR A 199 8.37 -13.48 14.49
N ALA A 200 9.58 -13.85 14.92
CA ALA A 200 10.06 -15.23 14.97
C ALA A 200 9.09 -16.19 15.69
N ASN A 201 8.47 -15.72 16.78
CA ASN A 201 7.64 -16.57 17.64
C ASN A 201 6.12 -16.50 17.35
N GLY A 202 5.65 -15.56 16.51
CA GLY A 202 4.24 -15.47 16.16
C GLY A 202 3.80 -14.08 15.73
N TRP A 203 2.55 -13.76 16.06
CA TRP A 203 1.84 -12.58 15.58
C TRP A 203 1.41 -11.69 16.72
N TRP A 204 1.93 -10.47 16.75
CA TRP A 204 1.50 -9.43 17.67
C TRP A 204 0.34 -8.67 17.04
N VAL A 205 -0.84 -8.77 17.64
CA VAL A 205 -2.05 -8.12 17.15
C VAL A 205 -2.25 -6.82 17.90
N TYR A 206 -2.32 -5.71 17.16
CA TYR A 206 -2.60 -4.37 17.68
C TYR A 206 -3.92 -3.86 17.11
N GLU A 207 -4.66 -3.10 17.92
CA GLU A 207 -5.88 -2.42 17.51
C GLU A 207 -5.65 -0.90 17.57
N VAL A 208 -5.95 -0.23 16.47
CA VAL A 208 -5.77 1.23 16.33
C VAL A 208 -6.67 1.96 17.31
N LYS A 209 -6.07 2.86 18.09
CA LYS A 209 -6.76 3.73 19.04
C LYS A 209 -6.84 5.17 18.55
N GLN A 210 -5.88 5.62 17.75
CA GLN A 210 -5.85 6.99 17.26
C GLN A 210 -5.08 7.11 15.95
N ASN A 211 -5.57 7.91 15.02
CA ASN A 211 -4.84 8.37 13.83
C ASN A 211 -4.99 9.89 13.72
N HIS A 212 -3.89 10.64 13.76
CA HIS A 212 -3.94 12.10 13.84
C HIS A 212 -2.72 12.78 13.20
N ILE A 213 -2.81 14.10 13.03
CA ILE A 213 -1.76 14.92 12.42
C ILE A 213 -1.05 15.75 13.50
N VAL A 214 0.27 15.77 13.46
CA VAL A 214 1.13 16.54 14.36
C VAL A 214 2.18 17.34 13.60
N LEU A 215 2.82 18.29 14.30
CA LEU A 215 4.02 18.92 13.79
C LEU A 215 5.21 17.95 13.85
N PRO A 216 6.22 18.06 12.96
CA PRO A 216 7.38 17.18 12.98
C PRO A 216 8.21 17.27 14.27
N THR A 217 8.00 18.32 15.07
CA THR A 217 8.67 18.53 16.36
C THR A 217 7.94 17.88 17.55
N ALA A 218 6.76 17.29 17.33
CA ALA A 218 5.97 16.63 18.36
C ALA A 218 6.58 15.25 18.69
N ILE A 219 7.69 15.24 19.42
CA ILE A 219 8.42 14.01 19.77
C ILE A 219 7.68 13.17 20.81
N GLU A 220 6.76 13.77 21.55
CA GLU A 220 5.93 13.11 22.58
C GLU A 220 5.07 11.98 22.03
N VAL A 221 4.83 11.94 20.71
CA VAL A 221 4.14 10.81 20.05
C VAL A 221 4.93 9.50 20.12
N LEU A 222 6.23 9.59 20.41
CA LEU A 222 7.13 8.45 20.60
C LEU A 222 7.29 8.10 22.09
N ASP A 223 6.64 8.81 23.00
CA ASP A 223 6.72 8.52 24.43
C ASP A 223 6.20 7.09 24.72
N PRO A 224 6.67 6.44 25.80
CA PRO A 224 6.30 5.06 26.12
C PRO A 224 4.80 4.82 26.23
N ASN A 225 4.02 5.82 26.62
CA ASN A 225 2.56 5.80 26.57
C ASN A 225 2.08 6.97 25.68
N PRO A 226 1.81 6.73 24.38
CA PRO A 226 1.52 7.81 23.45
C PRO A 226 0.15 8.49 23.68
N LEU A 227 -0.78 7.83 24.38
CA LEU A 227 -2.09 8.42 24.71
C LEU A 227 -2.12 9.09 26.10
N ASP A 228 -1.08 8.90 26.91
CA ASP A 228 -0.85 9.63 28.16
C ASP A 228 0.63 10.06 28.27
N PRO A 229 1.07 11.04 27.45
CA PRO A 229 2.46 11.49 27.45
C PRO A 229 2.89 12.00 28.83
N GLY A 230 4.00 11.46 29.36
CA GLY A 230 4.50 11.72 30.72
C GLY A 230 3.91 10.81 31.81
N GLY A 231 2.97 9.92 31.46
CA GLY A 231 2.51 8.83 32.32
C GLY A 231 3.56 7.69 32.45
N PRO A 232 3.25 6.63 33.23
CA PRO A 232 4.10 5.45 33.29
C PRO A 232 4.18 4.77 31.91
N ALA A 233 5.30 4.09 31.63
CA ALA A 233 5.46 3.22 30.47
C ALA A 233 4.61 1.95 30.63
N SER A 234 3.30 2.11 30.53
CA SER A 234 2.30 1.06 30.67
C SER A 234 1.62 0.77 29.34
N GLY A 235 1.31 -0.49 29.12
CA GLY A 235 0.74 -0.99 27.88
C GLY A 235 1.82 -1.33 26.86
N GLN A 236 1.39 -1.95 25.78
CA GLN A 236 2.26 -2.34 24.66
C GLN A 236 1.70 -1.67 23.41
N TRP A 237 2.33 -0.57 23.03
CA TRP A 237 1.87 0.30 21.96
C TRP A 237 2.67 0.08 20.69
N LEU A 238 2.02 0.29 19.57
CA LEU A 238 2.60 0.40 18.25
C LEU A 238 2.30 1.79 17.71
N THR A 239 3.35 2.52 17.32
CA THR A 239 3.24 3.83 16.67
C THR A 239 3.83 3.79 15.26
N ILE A 240 3.07 4.25 14.28
CA ILE A 240 3.55 4.42 12.90
C ILE A 240 3.54 5.91 12.56
N THR A 241 4.67 6.41 12.08
CA THR A 241 4.82 7.81 11.67
C THR A 241 5.12 7.92 10.18
N THR A 242 4.52 8.91 9.53
CA THR A 242 4.82 9.23 8.13
C THR A 242 4.57 10.71 7.80
N CYS A 243 4.96 11.17 6.61
CA CYS A 243 4.78 12.56 6.20
C CYS A 243 3.32 12.93 5.93
N HIS A 244 2.95 14.18 6.17
CA HIS A 244 1.65 14.73 5.83
C HIS A 244 1.72 16.23 5.46
N PRO A 245 0.78 16.76 4.66
CA PRO A 245 -0.07 16.04 3.70
C PRO A 245 0.74 15.40 2.56
N LEU A 246 0.05 14.75 1.62
CA LEU A 246 0.68 14.30 0.38
C LEU A 246 1.41 15.46 -0.31
N TYR A 247 2.50 15.11 -0.97
CA TYR A 247 3.48 15.95 -1.67
C TYR A 247 4.21 16.97 -0.80
N THR A 248 4.24 16.77 0.52
CA THR A 248 5.00 17.63 1.44
C THR A 248 5.45 16.87 2.70
N THR A 249 6.26 17.55 3.52
CA THR A 249 6.84 17.04 4.78
C THR A 249 6.57 18.00 5.95
N ARG A 250 5.60 18.92 5.79
CA ARG A 250 5.27 19.97 6.75
C ARG A 250 4.79 19.42 8.09
N GLU A 251 4.05 18.33 8.05
CA GLU A 251 3.42 17.69 9.20
C GLU A 251 3.75 16.19 9.19
N ARG A 252 3.33 15.50 10.23
CA ARG A 252 3.39 14.05 10.33
C ARG A 252 2.00 13.50 10.59
N MET A 253 1.70 12.39 9.94
CA MET A 253 0.59 11.53 10.29
C MET A 253 1.12 10.48 11.27
N VAL A 254 0.40 10.29 12.36
CA VAL A 254 0.77 9.41 13.45
C VAL A 254 -0.41 8.51 13.78
N THR A 255 -0.18 7.21 13.76
CA THR A 255 -1.16 6.21 14.16
C THR A 255 -0.66 5.46 15.37
N HIS A 256 -1.48 5.42 16.42
CA HIS A 256 -1.24 4.66 17.64
C HIS A 256 -2.20 3.48 17.70
N ALA A 257 -1.65 2.30 17.99
CA ALA A 257 -2.39 1.08 18.21
C ALA A 257 -1.92 0.41 19.51
N GLU A 258 -2.84 -0.23 20.22
CA GLU A 258 -2.55 -0.94 21.47
C GLU A 258 -2.64 -2.44 21.22
N LYS A 259 -1.71 -3.21 21.78
CA LYS A 259 -1.72 -4.67 21.66
C LYS A 259 -3.00 -5.23 22.27
N VAL A 260 -3.65 -6.13 21.54
CA VAL A 260 -4.83 -6.87 22.01
C VAL A 260 -4.55 -8.35 22.22
N GLU A 261 -3.65 -8.95 21.44
CA GLU A 261 -3.40 -10.39 21.47
C GLU A 261 -2.00 -10.74 20.96
N PHE A 262 -1.51 -11.92 21.34
CA PHE A 262 -0.38 -12.57 20.69
C PHE A 262 -0.83 -13.97 20.24
N VAL A 263 -0.67 -14.27 18.95
CA VAL A 263 -0.99 -15.59 18.37
C VAL A 263 0.33 -16.31 18.10
N PRO A 264 0.61 -17.45 18.77
CA PRO A 264 1.80 -18.25 18.50
C PRO A 264 1.90 -18.66 17.03
N LEU A 265 3.11 -18.69 16.50
CA LEU A 265 3.35 -19.13 15.13
C LEU A 265 2.73 -20.51 14.82
N ALA A 266 2.81 -21.44 15.78
CA ALA A 266 2.30 -22.81 15.64
C ALA A 266 0.78 -22.89 15.42
N ASP A 267 0.04 -21.85 15.81
CA ASP A 267 -1.42 -21.78 15.64
C ASP A 267 -1.81 -21.24 14.24
N GLY A 268 -0.82 -20.83 13.44
CA GLY A 268 -0.99 -20.26 12.10
C GLY A 268 -1.27 -18.76 12.11
N PRO A 269 -1.31 -18.13 10.91
CA PRO A 269 -1.63 -16.71 10.80
C PRO A 269 -3.10 -16.42 11.19
N PRO A 270 -3.39 -15.27 11.81
CA PRO A 270 -4.76 -14.80 12.02
C PRO A 270 -5.56 -14.77 10.72
N GLU A 271 -6.86 -15.12 10.79
CA GLU A 271 -7.74 -15.30 9.61
C GLU A 271 -7.73 -14.10 8.65
N GLU A 272 -7.74 -12.88 9.18
CA GLU A 272 -7.78 -11.64 8.38
C GLU A 272 -6.53 -11.43 7.49
N ILE A 273 -5.40 -12.06 7.83
CA ILE A 273 -4.15 -11.95 7.08
C ILE A 273 -3.66 -13.30 6.54
N ALA A 274 -4.43 -14.37 6.69
CA ALA A 274 -3.98 -15.73 6.38
C ALA A 274 -3.55 -15.90 4.92
N GLU A 275 -4.24 -15.25 3.98
CA GLU A 275 -3.92 -15.29 2.54
C GLU A 275 -2.57 -14.63 2.25
N VAL A 276 -2.41 -13.35 2.60
CA VAL A 276 -1.17 -12.59 2.38
C VAL A 276 0.02 -13.14 3.18
N ALA A 277 -0.23 -13.65 4.39
CA ALA A 277 0.83 -14.29 5.18
C ALA A 277 1.30 -15.60 4.54
N ALA A 278 0.38 -16.38 3.94
CA ALA A 278 0.73 -17.60 3.23
C ALA A 278 1.50 -17.33 1.93
N GLU A 279 1.19 -16.25 1.22
CA GLU A 279 1.96 -15.80 0.03
C GLU A 279 3.39 -15.40 0.39
N ASN A 280 3.57 -14.74 1.55
CA ASN A 280 4.88 -14.34 2.05
C ASN A 280 5.67 -15.49 2.68
N MET A 281 5.04 -16.60 3.07
CA MET A 281 5.75 -17.75 3.64
C MET A 281 6.51 -18.53 2.56
N PRO A 282 7.71 -19.06 2.85
CA PRO A 282 8.44 -19.81 1.84
C PRO A 282 7.68 -21.10 1.53
N ALA A 283 7.62 -21.46 0.25
CA ALA A 283 6.97 -22.69 -0.21
C ALA A 283 7.63 -23.91 0.46
N GLY A 284 7.05 -24.36 1.58
CA GLY A 284 7.63 -25.39 2.45
C GLY A 284 7.27 -25.25 3.93
N ALA A 285 6.90 -24.07 4.42
CA ALA A 285 6.46 -23.88 5.82
C ALA A 285 5.09 -24.55 6.13
N THR A 286 4.37 -25.00 5.10
CA THR A 286 3.15 -25.80 5.19
C THR A 286 3.38 -27.27 4.86
N THR A 287 4.59 -27.83 5.04
CA THR A 287 4.72 -29.28 5.13
C THR A 287 4.41 -29.72 6.55
N ILE A 288 3.12 -29.91 6.83
CA ILE A 288 2.75 -31.16 7.49
C ILE A 288 3.39 -32.24 6.60
N ASP A 289 4.28 -33.04 7.18
CA ASP A 289 4.95 -34.16 6.50
C ASP A 289 3.94 -34.84 5.55
N PRO A 290 4.20 -34.98 4.24
CA PRO A 290 3.26 -35.62 3.32
C PRO A 290 2.90 -37.05 3.76
N ASP A 291 3.72 -37.70 4.61
CA ASP A 291 3.38 -38.98 5.23
C ASP A 291 2.34 -38.84 6.38
N LEU A 292 2.16 -37.66 6.97
CA LEU A 292 1.15 -37.39 8.00
C LEU A 292 -0.26 -37.20 7.41
N GLU A 293 -0.43 -36.69 6.19
CA GLU A 293 -1.75 -36.61 5.54
C GLU A 293 -2.31 -38.01 5.21
N GLU A 294 -1.46 -38.92 4.72
CA GLU A 294 -1.85 -40.32 4.47
C GLU A 294 -2.17 -41.04 5.78
N THR A 295 -1.39 -40.78 6.84
CA THR A 295 -1.59 -41.37 8.17
C THR A 295 -2.83 -40.81 8.89
N MET A 296 -3.18 -39.54 8.68
CA MET A 296 -4.36 -38.90 9.29
C MET A 296 -5.68 -39.32 8.64
N HIS A 297 -5.67 -39.60 7.33
CA HIS A 297 -6.87 -40.09 6.64
C HIS A 297 -7.21 -41.56 6.99
N GLU A 298 -6.20 -42.35 7.39
CA GLU A 298 -6.39 -43.73 7.85
C GLU A 298 -6.78 -43.82 9.35
N LEU A 299 -6.62 -42.74 10.12
CA LEU A 299 -6.85 -42.72 11.57
C LEU A 299 -7.94 -41.73 12.01
N ALA A 300 -9.18 -41.97 11.59
CA ALA A 300 -10.33 -41.62 12.42
C ALA A 300 -11.29 -42.81 12.55
N PRO A 301 -11.81 -43.15 13.76
CA PRO A 301 -11.64 -42.49 15.05
C PRO A 301 -10.86 -43.37 16.04
N VAL A 302 -9.67 -42.92 16.46
CA VAL A 302 -9.07 -43.39 17.71
C VAL A 302 -9.41 -42.34 18.76
N THR A 303 -10.30 -42.68 19.69
CA THR A 303 -10.73 -41.80 20.79
C THR A 303 -9.52 -41.19 21.51
N MET A 304 -9.59 -39.89 21.84
CA MET A 304 -8.53 -39.11 22.51
C MET A 304 -7.87 -39.80 23.72
N GLU A 305 -8.58 -40.70 24.40
CA GLU A 305 -8.05 -41.50 25.50
C GLU A 305 -6.94 -42.48 25.09
N ASN A 306 -6.97 -43.01 23.86
CA ASN A 306 -5.94 -43.91 23.34
C ASN A 306 -4.69 -43.14 22.90
N LEU A 307 -4.84 -41.92 22.38
CA LEU A 307 -3.71 -41.04 22.08
C LEU A 307 -3.01 -40.58 23.37
N TYR A 308 -3.79 -40.24 24.40
CA TYR A 308 -3.25 -39.90 25.72
C TYR A 308 -2.50 -41.08 26.36
N LYS A 309 -3.07 -42.29 26.35
CA LYS A 309 -2.40 -43.50 26.87
C LYS A 309 -1.13 -43.85 26.09
N LYS A 310 -1.12 -43.66 24.77
CA LYS A 310 0.05 -43.92 23.91
C LYS A 310 1.17 -42.91 24.18
N TYR A 311 0.83 -41.62 24.27
CA TYR A 311 1.77 -40.55 24.60
C TYR A 311 2.45 -40.78 25.97
N HIS A 312 1.67 -41.12 27.01
CA HIS A 312 2.23 -41.37 28.33
C HIS A 312 3.05 -42.66 28.42
N ALA A 313 2.69 -43.72 27.69
CA ALA A 313 3.52 -44.93 27.63
C ALA A 313 4.89 -44.66 26.99
N THR A 314 4.95 -43.80 25.97
CA THR A 314 6.21 -43.42 25.31
C THR A 314 7.09 -42.52 26.18
N GLN A 315 6.51 -41.64 27.00
CA GLN A 315 7.27 -40.84 27.97
C GLN A 315 7.86 -41.70 29.08
N THR A 316 7.09 -42.63 29.65
CA THR A 316 7.60 -43.55 30.68
C THR A 316 8.76 -44.42 30.17
N GLN A 317 8.73 -44.80 28.89
CA GLN A 317 9.80 -45.58 28.27
C GLN A 317 11.06 -44.76 28.03
N ARG A 318 10.92 -43.49 27.59
CA ARG A 318 12.05 -42.56 27.46
C ARG A 318 12.67 -42.21 28.82
N GLU A 319 11.86 -42.03 29.86
CA GLU A 319 12.35 -41.79 31.21
C GLU A 319 13.12 -42.99 31.78
N THR A 320 12.68 -44.22 31.49
CA THR A 320 13.41 -45.44 31.90
C THR A 320 14.70 -45.64 31.11
N GLU A 321 14.71 -45.38 29.80
CA GLU A 321 15.91 -45.44 28.97
C GLU A 321 16.93 -44.35 29.34
N THR A 322 16.46 -43.15 29.69
CA THR A 322 17.34 -42.04 30.14
C THR A 322 17.91 -42.33 31.53
N ALA A 323 17.12 -42.95 32.42
CA ALA A 323 17.59 -43.38 33.74
C ALA A 323 18.61 -44.55 33.65
N GLU A 324 18.42 -45.49 32.72
CA GLU A 324 19.38 -46.58 32.47
C GLU A 324 20.67 -46.08 31.80
N ALA A 325 20.58 -45.06 30.94
CA ALA A 325 21.74 -44.42 30.32
C ALA A 325 22.57 -43.60 31.33
N ALA A 326 21.93 -42.99 32.34
CA ALA A 326 22.60 -42.26 33.41
C ALA A 326 23.23 -43.17 34.49
N ALA A 327 22.86 -44.46 34.51
CA ALA A 327 23.36 -45.45 35.47
C ALA A 327 24.54 -46.31 34.94
N ARG A 328 25.01 -46.06 33.72
CA ARG A 328 26.20 -46.68 33.11
C ARG A 328 27.37 -45.69 33.10
#